data_AF-A0A3S8U4G1-F1
#
_entry.id   AF-A0A3S8U4G1-F1
#
_cell.length_a   1.000
_cell.length_b   1.000
_cell.length_c   1.000
_cell.angle_alpha   90.00
_cell.angle_beta   90.00
_cell.angle_gamma   90.00
#
_symmetry.space_group_name_H-M   'P 1'
#
loop_
_entity.id
_entity.type
_entity.pdbx_description
1 polymer ?
#
loop_
_entity_poly.entity_id
_entity_poly.type
_entity_poly.pdbx_seq_one_letter_code
_entity_poly.pdbx_strand_id
1 'polypeptide(L)'
;MRSSAAALALSLCLAPPALAGSCAGMGDLLTFIEAEGGYSVPSDCPTVDRSDLLASVPALRSQVGAFIPATGHILLAHDLDTDSTLGRSYLLHELVHAAQYRSGAQLHVRCEGELEREAYRLQTSWLRQKGEFREAMLLDWAADALGRCPGDKMAMDY
;
A
#
# COMPACT_ATOMS: atom_id res chain seq x y z
N MET A 1 -1.80 45.04 -47.42
CA MET A 1 -1.41 45.40 -46.04
C MET A 1 -1.55 44.15 -45.20
N ARG A 2 -0.46 43.68 -44.57
CA ARG A 2 -0.37 42.39 -43.88
C ARG A 2 -0.99 42.49 -42.48
N SER A 3 -1.97 41.65 -42.17
CA SER A 3 -2.43 41.43 -40.79
C SER A 3 -1.55 40.38 -40.12
N SER A 4 -0.86 40.77 -39.06
CA SER A 4 -0.12 39.87 -38.18
C SER A 4 -1.07 39.32 -37.11
N ALA A 5 -1.26 38.00 -37.05
CA ALA A 5 -1.86 37.32 -35.92
C ALA A 5 -0.74 36.91 -34.95
N ALA A 6 -0.79 37.44 -33.72
CA ALA A 6 0.09 37.02 -32.64
C ALA A 6 -0.46 35.73 -32.02
N ALA A 7 0.32 34.65 -32.06
CA ALA A 7 0.02 33.43 -31.33
C ALA A 7 0.61 33.54 -29.90
N LEU A 8 -0.27 33.56 -28.89
CA LEU A 8 0.13 33.33 -27.51
C LEU A 8 0.49 31.85 -27.34
N ALA A 9 1.76 31.56 -27.05
CA ALA A 9 2.19 30.24 -26.61
C ALA A 9 1.77 30.06 -25.14
N LEU A 10 0.77 29.20 -24.92
CA LEU A 10 0.40 28.72 -23.60
C LEU A 10 1.46 27.71 -23.16
N SER A 11 2.40 28.14 -22.30
CA SER A 11 3.31 27.21 -21.63
C SER A 11 2.51 26.32 -20.68
N LEU A 12 2.28 25.07 -21.09
CA LEU A 12 1.91 24.01 -20.16
C LEU A 12 3.07 23.83 -19.18
N CYS A 13 2.84 24.14 -17.90
CA CYS A 13 3.68 23.65 -16.82
C CYS A 13 3.57 22.12 -16.80
N LEU A 14 4.49 21.42 -17.47
CA LEU A 14 4.69 20.00 -17.20
C LEU A 14 5.17 19.89 -15.75
N ALA A 15 4.35 19.31 -14.88
CA ALA A 15 4.82 18.81 -13.61
C ALA A 15 5.99 17.85 -13.90
N PRO A 16 7.09 17.90 -13.14
CA PRO A 16 8.17 16.94 -13.32
C PRO A 16 7.60 15.52 -13.14
N PRO A 17 8.05 14.53 -13.94
CA PRO A 17 7.68 13.14 -13.69
C PRO A 17 8.08 12.80 -12.25
N ALA A 18 7.15 12.26 -11.48
CA ALA A 18 7.48 11.64 -10.20
C ALA A 18 8.60 10.64 -10.48
N LEU A 19 9.76 10.81 -9.83
CA LEU A 19 10.89 9.89 -9.98
C LEU A 19 10.39 8.51 -9.56
N ALA A 20 10.36 7.56 -10.51
CA ALA A 20 10.01 6.19 -10.24
C ALA A 20 10.92 5.63 -9.14
N GLY A 21 10.34 5.07 -8.08
CA GLY A 21 11.09 4.42 -7.02
C GLY A 21 11.84 3.20 -7.55
N SER A 22 13.05 2.95 -7.04
CA SER A 22 13.78 1.71 -7.34
C SER A 22 13.11 0.52 -6.64
N CYS A 23 12.85 -0.56 -7.37
CA CYS A 23 12.34 -1.81 -6.81
C CYS A 23 13.36 -2.59 -5.95
N ALA A 24 14.55 -2.03 -5.70
CA ALA A 24 15.61 -2.70 -4.96
C ALA A 24 15.13 -3.12 -3.56
N GLY A 25 15.34 -4.41 -3.22
CA GLY A 25 14.96 -4.97 -1.92
C GLY A 25 13.50 -5.41 -1.78
N MET A 26 12.65 -5.17 -2.79
CA MET A 26 11.22 -5.53 -2.79
C MET A 26 10.87 -6.71 -3.72
N GLY A 27 11.82 -7.23 -4.49
CA GLY A 27 11.54 -8.19 -5.58
C GLY A 27 10.85 -9.49 -5.16
N ASP A 28 11.17 -10.03 -3.99
CA ASP A 28 10.49 -11.20 -3.41
C ASP A 28 9.06 -10.88 -2.96
N LEU A 29 8.84 -9.71 -2.36
CA LEU A 29 7.51 -9.25 -1.93
C LEU A 29 6.59 -9.02 -3.15
N LEU A 30 7.13 -8.37 -4.19
CA LEU A 30 6.40 -8.12 -5.42
C LEU A 30 6.05 -9.42 -6.15
N THR A 31 7.00 -10.35 -6.26
CA THR A 31 6.75 -11.70 -6.81
C THR A 31 5.65 -12.42 -6.02
N PHE A 32 5.63 -12.29 -4.69
CA PHE A 32 4.59 -12.89 -3.86
C PHE A 32 3.22 -12.24 -4.10
N ILE A 33 3.14 -10.92 -4.20
CA ILE A 33 1.89 -10.20 -4.49
C ILE A 33 1.29 -10.65 -5.83
N GLU A 34 2.13 -10.83 -6.85
CA GLU A 34 1.67 -11.33 -8.15
C GLU A 34 1.15 -12.76 -8.06
N ALA A 35 1.91 -13.65 -7.41
CA ALA A 35 1.55 -15.06 -7.31
C ALA A 35 0.29 -15.31 -6.46
N GLU A 36 0.13 -14.63 -5.33
CA GLU A 36 -0.90 -14.92 -4.33
C GLU A 36 -2.06 -13.90 -4.30
N GLY A 37 -1.81 -12.69 -4.77
CA GLY A 37 -2.79 -11.60 -4.87
C GLY A 37 -3.34 -11.41 -6.29
N GLY A 38 -2.68 -11.94 -7.31
CA GLY A 38 -3.12 -11.80 -8.71
C GLY A 38 -2.95 -10.38 -9.27
N TYR A 39 -2.19 -9.52 -8.59
CA TYR A 39 -1.90 -8.16 -9.06
C TYR A 39 -0.61 -8.13 -9.87
N SER A 40 -0.63 -7.49 -11.04
CA SER A 40 0.60 -7.28 -11.80
C SER A 40 1.59 -6.39 -11.04
N VAL A 41 2.84 -6.84 -10.95
CA VAL A 41 3.97 -6.04 -10.46
C VAL A 41 4.22 -4.90 -11.46
N PRO A 42 4.29 -3.64 -11.01
CA PRO A 42 4.59 -2.55 -11.91
C PRO A 42 6.08 -2.58 -12.26
N SER A 43 6.45 -2.08 -13.44
CA SER A 43 7.85 -1.77 -13.74
C SER A 43 8.39 -0.64 -12.86
N ASP A 44 7.49 0.25 -12.43
CA ASP A 44 7.80 1.43 -11.63
C ASP A 44 7.33 1.19 -10.19
N CYS A 45 8.26 1.01 -9.26
CA CYS A 45 7.92 0.76 -7.87
C CYS A 45 7.49 2.05 -7.15
N PRO A 46 6.58 1.94 -6.16
CA PRO A 46 6.24 3.08 -5.33
C PRO A 46 7.48 3.58 -4.59
N THR A 47 7.56 4.89 -4.41
CA THR A 47 8.57 5.50 -3.54
C THR A 47 8.26 5.14 -2.09
N VAL A 48 9.27 4.68 -1.36
CA VAL A 48 9.15 4.30 0.05
C VAL A 48 9.97 5.28 0.89
N ASP A 49 9.30 6.03 1.76
CA ASP A 49 9.91 7.01 2.64
C ASP A 49 9.77 6.58 4.11
N ARG A 50 10.73 7.01 4.94
CA ARG A 50 10.65 6.89 6.41
C ARG A 50 10.04 8.15 7.00
N SER A 51 9.11 8.01 7.92
CA SER A 51 8.37 9.16 8.44
C SER A 51 7.99 9.03 9.91
N ASP A 52 8.22 10.11 10.65
CA ASP A 52 7.68 10.30 12.01
C ASP A 52 6.21 10.75 11.99
N LEU A 53 5.64 11.01 10.80
CA LEU A 53 4.24 11.43 10.67
C LEU A 53 3.28 10.38 11.23
N LEU A 54 3.59 9.10 11.05
CA LEU A 54 2.78 8.00 11.60
C LEU A 54 2.71 8.10 13.13
N ALA A 55 3.84 8.33 13.80
CA ALA A 55 3.88 8.56 15.25
C ALA A 55 3.28 9.91 15.68
N SER A 56 3.27 10.91 14.80
CA SER A 56 2.88 12.28 15.13
C SER A 56 1.36 12.50 15.02
N VAL A 57 0.71 11.88 14.04
CA VAL A 57 -0.73 12.04 13.76
C VAL A 57 -1.54 11.03 14.58
N PRO A 58 -2.40 11.47 15.53
CA PRO A 58 -3.13 10.56 16.43
C PRO A 58 -3.90 9.44 15.73
N ALA A 59 -4.48 9.71 14.55
CA ALA A 59 -5.20 8.72 13.75
C ALA A 59 -4.30 7.63 13.13
N LEU A 60 -2.99 7.87 13.02
CA LEU A 60 -2.01 6.99 12.39
C LEU A 60 -1.01 6.41 13.40
N ARG A 61 -1.11 6.75 14.69
CA ARG A 61 -0.12 6.39 15.73
C ARG A 61 0.07 4.89 15.95
N SER A 62 -0.93 4.09 15.60
CA SER A 62 -0.86 2.64 15.68
C SER A 62 -0.43 1.98 14.36
N GLN A 63 -0.21 2.77 13.32
CA GLN A 63 0.17 2.29 12.00
C GLN A 63 1.69 2.31 11.86
N VAL A 64 2.24 1.19 11.38
CA VAL A 64 3.68 1.01 11.12
C VAL A 64 4.03 1.31 9.65
N GLY A 65 3.01 1.45 8.81
CA GLY A 65 3.09 1.84 7.40
C GLY A 65 1.81 2.56 6.97
N ALA A 66 1.88 3.28 5.85
CA ALA A 66 0.72 3.81 5.16
C ALA A 66 1.03 4.05 3.67
N PHE A 67 0.24 3.46 2.79
CA PHE A 67 0.16 3.85 1.38
C PHE A 67 -0.71 5.11 1.23
N ILE A 68 -0.23 6.08 0.42
CA ILE A 68 -0.91 7.36 0.19
C ILE A 68 -1.43 7.39 -1.26
N PRO A 69 -2.72 7.10 -1.52
CA PRO A 69 -3.25 7.01 -2.88
C PRO A 69 -3.06 8.25 -3.74
N ALA A 70 -3.11 9.44 -3.12
CA ALA A 70 -2.98 10.71 -3.82
C ALA A 70 -1.61 10.92 -4.48
N THR A 71 -0.55 10.32 -3.91
CA THR A 71 0.83 10.47 -4.41
C THR A 71 1.43 9.16 -4.89
N GLY A 72 0.88 8.02 -4.49
CA GLY A 72 1.46 6.70 -4.74
C GLY A 72 2.65 6.36 -3.84
N HIS A 73 2.92 7.17 -2.79
CA HIS A 73 4.02 6.93 -1.86
C HIS A 73 3.62 5.94 -0.78
N ILE A 74 4.62 5.21 -0.27
CA ILE A 74 4.52 4.43 0.96
C ILE A 74 5.33 5.16 2.03
N LEU A 75 4.70 5.41 3.17
CA LEU A 75 5.37 5.91 4.36
C LEU A 75 5.51 4.76 5.35
N LEU A 76 6.73 4.50 5.82
CA LEU A 76 6.98 3.53 6.90
C LEU A 76 7.38 4.28 8.17
N ALA A 77 7.06 3.70 9.32
CA ALA A 77 7.54 4.22 10.59
C ALA A 77 9.07 4.27 10.58
N HIS A 78 9.62 5.34 11.16
CA HIS A 78 11.06 5.61 11.13
C HIS A 78 11.88 4.48 11.77
N ASP A 79 11.35 3.87 12.83
CA ASP A 79 11.97 2.79 13.60
C ASP A 79 11.60 1.38 13.13
N LEU A 80 10.83 1.24 12.04
CA LEU A 80 10.47 -0.07 11.50
C LEU A 80 11.69 -0.78 10.91
N ASP A 81 12.10 -1.90 11.50
CA ASP A 81 13.16 -2.75 10.96
C ASP A 81 12.68 -3.57 9.75
N THR A 82 12.96 -3.09 8.54
CA THR A 82 12.61 -3.75 7.28
C THR A 82 13.58 -4.87 6.87
N ASP A 83 14.58 -5.17 7.68
CA ASP A 83 15.43 -6.35 7.48
C ASP A 83 14.85 -7.56 8.23
N SER A 84 14.05 -7.33 9.28
CA SER A 84 13.29 -8.37 9.97
C SER A 84 12.12 -8.91 9.12
N THR A 85 11.76 -10.19 9.32
CA THR A 85 10.59 -10.78 8.67
C THR A 85 9.32 -9.98 8.95
N LEU A 86 9.08 -9.64 10.22
CA LEU A 86 7.89 -8.89 10.61
C LEU A 86 7.85 -7.50 9.96
N GLY A 87 8.95 -6.74 9.95
CA GLY A 87 8.98 -5.43 9.31
C GLY A 87 8.82 -5.49 7.79
N ARG A 88 9.38 -6.50 7.13
CA ARG A 88 9.13 -6.77 5.70
C ARG A 88 7.65 -7.07 5.42
N SER A 89 6.96 -7.74 6.34
CA SER A 89 5.53 -8.02 6.19
C SER A 89 4.66 -6.75 6.18
N TYR A 90 5.07 -5.71 6.90
CA TYR A 90 4.37 -4.42 6.86
C TYR A 90 4.64 -3.66 5.56
N LEU A 91 5.87 -3.72 5.03
CA LEU A 91 6.11 -3.20 3.67
C LEU A 91 5.29 -3.97 2.63
N LEU A 92 5.19 -5.30 2.75
CA LEU A 92 4.33 -6.12 1.88
C LEU A 92 2.87 -5.63 1.93
N HIS A 93 2.34 -5.34 3.13
CA HIS A 93 0.99 -4.82 3.31
C HIS A 93 0.77 -3.53 2.50
N GLU A 94 1.65 -2.54 2.64
CA GLU A 94 1.53 -1.28 1.90
C GLU A 94 1.72 -1.46 0.38
N LEU A 95 2.56 -2.41 -0.03
CA LEU A 95 2.73 -2.77 -1.45
C LEU A 95 1.46 -3.41 -2.03
N VAL A 96 0.69 -4.17 -1.25
CA VAL A 96 -0.63 -4.68 -1.68
C VAL A 96 -1.58 -3.51 -1.94
N HIS A 97 -1.64 -2.51 -1.06
CA HIS A 97 -2.46 -1.32 -1.32
C HIS A 97 -2.03 -0.57 -2.58
N ALA A 98 -0.72 -0.41 -2.79
CA ALA A 98 -0.22 0.18 -4.02
C ALA A 98 -0.66 -0.62 -5.27
N ALA A 99 -0.71 -1.95 -5.17
CA ALA A 99 -1.15 -2.83 -6.26
C ALA A 99 -2.68 -2.78 -6.49
N GLN A 100 -3.46 -2.77 -5.41
CA GLN A 100 -4.92 -2.60 -5.45
C GLN A 100 -5.29 -1.29 -6.14
N TYR A 101 -4.70 -0.16 -5.71
CA TYR A 101 -5.02 1.16 -6.27
C TYR A 101 -4.60 1.29 -7.74
N ARG A 102 -3.45 0.74 -8.10
CA ARG A 102 -2.96 0.76 -9.49
C ARG A 102 -3.84 -0.06 -10.43
N SER A 103 -4.32 -1.21 -9.97
CA SER A 103 -5.20 -2.08 -10.76
C SER A 103 -6.65 -1.59 -10.84
N GLY A 104 -7.03 -0.63 -10.00
CA GLY A 104 -8.41 -0.14 -9.93
C GLY A 104 -9.31 -0.98 -9.02
N ALA A 105 -8.76 -1.89 -8.21
CA ALA A 105 -9.54 -2.76 -7.31
C ALA A 105 -10.45 -1.97 -6.37
N GLN A 106 -10.03 -0.79 -5.94
CA GLN A 106 -10.82 0.14 -5.12
C GLN A 106 -12.14 0.58 -5.77
N LEU A 107 -12.25 0.51 -7.09
CA LEU A 107 -13.48 0.85 -7.82
C LEU A 107 -14.50 -0.31 -7.83
N HIS A 108 -14.11 -1.48 -7.34
CA HIS A 108 -14.87 -2.73 -7.43
C HIS A 108 -15.24 -3.33 -6.06
N VAL A 109 -14.81 -2.70 -4.96
CA VAL A 109 -15.15 -3.11 -3.59
C VAL A 109 -16.34 -2.33 -3.04
N ARG A 110 -17.02 -2.90 -2.04
CA ARG A 110 -18.13 -2.24 -1.34
C ARG A 110 -17.65 -1.15 -0.39
N CYS A 111 -16.47 -1.33 0.18
CA CYS A 111 -15.83 -0.42 1.12
C CYS A 111 -14.32 -0.65 1.16
N GLU A 112 -13.56 0.28 1.74
CA GLU A 112 -12.10 0.15 1.92
C GLU A 112 -11.70 -1.06 2.78
N GLY A 113 -12.54 -1.46 3.74
CA GLY A 113 -12.29 -2.64 4.57
C GLY A 113 -12.13 -3.95 3.79
N GLU A 114 -12.71 -4.09 2.59
CA GLU A 114 -12.46 -5.29 1.76
C GLU A 114 -11.02 -5.33 1.25
N LEU A 115 -10.45 -4.18 0.88
CA LEU A 115 -9.06 -4.07 0.46
C LEU A 115 -8.11 -4.33 1.63
N GLU A 116 -8.43 -3.76 2.80
CA GLU A 116 -7.67 -3.94 4.05
C GLU A 116 -7.63 -5.42 4.47
N ARG A 117 -8.79 -6.09 4.43
CA ARG A 117 -8.88 -7.53 4.74
C ARG A 117 -8.01 -8.36 3.82
N GLU A 118 -7.99 -8.04 2.53
CA GLU A 118 -7.13 -8.72 1.57
C GLU A 118 -5.64 -8.45 1.83
N ALA A 119 -5.27 -7.20 2.12
CA ALA A 119 -3.90 -6.83 2.44
C ALA A 119 -3.39 -7.61 3.65
N TYR A 120 -4.17 -7.68 4.73
CA TYR A 120 -3.85 -8.53 5.87
C TYR A 120 -3.81 -10.02 5.52
N ARG A 121 -4.75 -10.54 4.73
CA ARG A 121 -4.74 -11.95 4.30
C ARG A 121 -3.41 -12.31 3.62
N LEU A 122 -2.93 -11.45 2.72
CA LEU A 122 -1.66 -11.65 2.02
C LEU A 122 -0.47 -11.50 2.99
N GLN A 123 -0.50 -10.51 3.88
CA GLN A 123 0.52 -10.31 4.90
C GLN A 123 0.65 -11.53 5.83
N THR A 124 -0.45 -12.04 6.37
CA THR A 124 -0.42 -13.18 7.29
C THR A 124 -0.10 -14.48 6.56
N SER A 125 -0.53 -14.64 5.29
CA SER A 125 -0.09 -15.77 4.45
C SER A 125 1.43 -15.78 4.28
N TRP A 126 2.03 -14.64 3.94
CA TRP A 126 3.46 -14.51 3.79
C TRP A 126 4.22 -14.79 5.09
N LEU A 127 3.76 -14.25 6.22
CA LEU A 127 4.35 -14.51 7.53
C LEU A 127 4.34 -16.01 7.88
N ARG A 128 3.22 -16.71 7.61
CA ARG A 128 3.15 -18.18 7.80
C ARG A 128 4.14 -18.91 6.90
N GLN A 129 4.34 -18.49 5.65
CA GLN A 129 5.35 -19.08 4.76
C GLN A 129 6.79 -18.86 5.26
N LYS A 130 7.02 -17.81 6.06
CA LYS A 130 8.32 -17.54 6.70
C LYS A 130 8.47 -18.16 8.09
N GLY A 131 7.43 -18.82 8.61
CA GLY A 131 7.44 -19.46 9.92
C GLY A 131 7.01 -18.56 11.09
N GLU A 132 6.56 -17.33 10.83
CA GLU A 132 6.13 -16.35 11.84
C GLU A 132 4.64 -16.53 12.19
N PHE A 133 4.28 -17.72 12.69
CA PHE A 133 2.87 -18.09 12.91
C PHE A 133 2.19 -17.26 14.00
N ARG A 134 2.92 -16.88 15.05
CA ARG A 134 2.37 -16.10 16.16
C ARG A 134 2.01 -14.69 15.73
N GLU A 135 2.90 -14.06 14.97
CA GLU A 135 2.74 -12.74 14.41
C GLU A 135 1.61 -12.74 13.37
N ALA A 136 1.54 -13.78 12.53
CA ALA A 136 0.42 -13.98 11.62
C ALA A 136 -0.93 -14.06 12.35
N MET A 137 -1.02 -14.83 13.44
CA MET A 137 -2.25 -14.93 14.24
C MET A 137 -2.68 -13.58 14.84
N LEU A 138 -1.73 -12.78 15.33
CA LEU A 138 -2.04 -11.46 15.87
C LEU A 138 -2.59 -10.51 14.79
N LEU A 139 -2.06 -10.61 13.57
CA LEU A 139 -2.49 -9.80 12.45
C LEU A 139 -3.78 -10.29 11.79
N ASP A 140 -4.15 -11.57 11.91
CA ASP A 140 -5.47 -12.03 11.50
C ASP A 140 -6.58 -11.31 12.30
N TRP A 141 -6.34 -11.09 13.60
CA TRP A 141 -7.29 -10.31 14.42
C TRP A 141 -7.40 -8.86 13.94
N ALA A 142 -6.29 -8.25 13.50
CA ALA A 142 -6.32 -6.94 12.88
C ALA A 142 -7.11 -6.95 11.57
N ALA A 143 -6.97 -8.00 10.75
CA ALA A 143 -7.75 -8.20 9.52
C ALA A 143 -9.27 -8.20 9.81
N ASP A 144 -9.68 -8.88 10.88
CA ASP A 144 -11.10 -8.96 11.28
C ASP A 144 -11.63 -7.65 11.86
N ALA A 145 -10.78 -6.85 12.49
CA ALA A 145 -11.16 -5.58 13.09
C ALA A 145 -11.22 -4.44 12.05
N LEU A 146 -10.17 -4.32 11.23
CA LEU A 146 -9.97 -3.23 10.28
C LEU A 146 -10.59 -3.53 8.91
N GLY A 147 -10.70 -4.81 8.55
CA GLY A 147 -11.25 -5.25 7.28
C GLY A 147 -12.78 -5.31 7.22
N ARG A 148 -13.50 -4.60 8.09
CA ARG A 148 -14.97 -4.61 8.16
C ARG A 148 -15.58 -3.56 7.26
N CYS A 149 -16.68 -3.93 6.61
CA CYS A 149 -17.54 -2.97 5.93
C CYS A 149 -18.69 -2.49 6.83
N PRO A 150 -19.18 -1.26 6.59
CA PRO A 150 -20.45 -0.83 7.17
C PRO A 150 -21.56 -1.84 6.89
N GLY A 151 -22.20 -2.35 7.96
CA GLY A 151 -23.26 -3.35 7.87
C GLY A 151 -22.83 -4.80 8.04
N ASP A 152 -21.54 -5.09 8.17
CA ASP A 152 -21.06 -6.43 8.54
C ASP A 152 -21.57 -6.78 9.95
N LYS A 153 -22.19 -7.95 10.10
CA LYS A 153 -22.55 -8.49 11.41
C LYS A 153 -21.29 -9.04 12.08
N MET A 154 -21.17 -8.87 13.39
CA MET A 154 -20.14 -9.54 14.16
C MET A 154 -20.34 -11.06 14.02
N ALA A 155 -19.42 -11.75 13.36
CA ALA A 155 -19.32 -13.19 13.46
C ALA A 155 -18.88 -13.49 14.90
N MET A 156 -19.86 -13.82 15.75
CA MET A 156 -19.60 -14.41 17.05
C MET A 156 -19.47 -15.91 16.80
N ASP A 157 -18.29 -16.32 16.36
CA ASP A 157 -17.95 -17.74 16.27
C ASP A 157 -17.72 -18.22 17.71
N TYR A 158 -18.71 -18.94 18.25
CA TYR A 158 -18.69 -19.61 19.56
C TYR A 158 -17.99 -20.96 19.47
#